data_AF-A0A6J6GR51-F1
#
_entry.id   AF-A0A6J6GR51-F1
#
_cell.length_a   1.000
_cell.length_b   1.000
_cell.length_c   1.000
_cell.angle_alpha   90.00
_cell.angle_beta   90.00
_cell.angle_gamma   90.00
#
_symmetry.space_group_name_H-M   'P 1'
#
loop_
_entity.id
_entity.type
_entity.pdbx_description
1 polymer ?
#
loop_
_entity_poly.entity_id
_entity_poly.type
_entity_poly.pdbx_seq_one_letter_code
_entity_poly.pdbx_strand_id
1 'polypeptide(L)'
;MPRGSNPEFQLQGVPVAVLVVLVVLIPCTYLLNRTPFGIHVYAVGGNPEAARRAGINVGSLRIIIFMIGSGLASISGLMAASRVGTVDAAAGRTVVLSGVAAAVVGGVSLFGGRGKLTDAVVGGLVIAVIDNGLGLLSLPAGLNLAVTGGVLLMAATADALSRKHGNLNSR
;
A
#
# COMPACT_ATOMS: atom_id res chain seq x y z
N MET A 1 10.64 2.27 46.27
CA MET A 1 9.29 2.55 45.72
C MET A 1 9.33 2.34 44.21
N PRO A 2 8.79 1.25 43.66
CA PRO A 2 8.54 1.15 42.22
C PRO A 2 7.20 1.81 41.89
N ARG A 3 7.24 2.93 41.15
CA ARG A 3 6.08 3.56 40.51
C ARG A 3 6.20 3.29 39.01
N GLY A 4 5.15 2.71 38.44
CA GLY A 4 5.05 2.50 36.99
C GLY A 4 4.37 1.19 36.64
N SER A 5 3.12 1.02 37.07
CA SER A 5 2.19 0.10 36.43
C SER A 5 1.95 0.57 34.99
N ASN A 6 2.83 0.19 34.08
CA ASN A 6 2.49 0.17 32.67
C ASN A 6 1.46 -0.96 32.53
N PRO A 7 0.24 -0.69 32.06
CA PRO A 7 -0.60 -1.78 31.59
C PRO A 7 0.14 -2.30 30.35
N GLU A 8 0.91 -3.36 30.52
CA GLU A 8 1.26 -4.22 29.40
C GLU A 8 -0.07 -4.76 28.89
N PHE A 9 -0.69 -4.03 27.98
CA PHE A 9 -1.61 -4.60 27.00
C PHE A 9 -0.78 -5.53 26.08
N GLN A 10 -0.11 -6.52 26.67
CA GLN A 10 0.12 -7.79 26.03
C GLN A 10 -1.28 -8.39 25.87
N LEU A 11 -1.95 -8.01 24.79
CA LEU A 11 -2.99 -8.84 24.21
C LEU A 11 -2.34 -10.17 23.89
N GLN A 12 -2.44 -11.09 24.85
CA GLN A 12 -2.00 -12.48 24.85
C GLN A 12 -2.00 -13.06 23.43
N GLY A 13 -0.84 -13.01 22.76
CA GLY A 13 -0.62 -13.66 21.44
C GLY A 13 -0.88 -12.84 20.18
N VAL A 14 -1.36 -11.59 20.21
CA VAL A 14 -1.57 -10.79 18.98
C VAL A 14 -0.61 -9.61 18.90
N PRO A 15 0.27 -9.55 17.88
CA PRO A 15 1.14 -8.39 17.66
C PRO A 15 0.31 -7.12 17.47
N VAL A 16 0.63 -6.06 18.21
CA VAL A 16 -0.03 -4.74 18.11
C VAL A 16 -0.08 -4.24 16.66
N ALA A 17 0.92 -4.60 15.85
CA ALA A 17 0.94 -4.29 14.43
C ALA A 17 -0.25 -4.86 13.64
N VAL A 18 -0.69 -6.08 13.95
CA VAL A 18 -1.84 -6.71 13.30
C VAL A 18 -3.12 -5.96 13.63
N LEU A 19 -3.29 -5.52 14.87
CA LEU A 19 -4.46 -4.73 15.29
C LEU A 19 -4.52 -3.39 14.58
N VAL A 20 -3.40 -2.67 14.49
CA VAL A 20 -3.34 -1.39 13.76
C VAL A 20 -3.69 -1.59 12.29
N VAL A 21 -3.13 -2.63 11.65
CA VAL A 21 -3.45 -2.95 10.25
C VAL A 21 -4.94 -3.24 10.09
N LEU A 22 -5.57 -4.02 10.97
CA LEU A 22 -7.01 -4.29 10.89
C LEU A 22 -7.87 -3.04 11.09
N VAL A 23 -7.52 -2.20 12.08
CA VAL A 23 -8.21 -0.94 12.37
C VAL A 23 -8.11 0.03 11.21
N VAL A 24 -7.03 0.01 10.43
CA VAL A 24 -6.89 0.82 9.21
C VAL A 24 -7.60 0.17 8.02
N LEU A 25 -7.39 -1.14 7.83
CA LEU A 25 -7.84 -1.89 6.66
C LEU A 25 -9.36 -1.94 6.56
N ILE A 26 -10.06 -2.19 7.67
CA ILE A 26 -11.53 -2.33 7.70
C ILE A 26 -12.22 -1.03 7.24
N PRO A 27 -12.00 0.14 7.87
CA PRO A 27 -12.66 1.38 7.47
C PRO A 27 -12.21 1.84 6.09
N CYS A 28 -10.94 1.69 5.71
CA CYS A 28 -10.49 2.07 4.37
C CYS A 28 -11.12 1.17 3.28
N THR A 29 -11.24 -0.12 3.53
CA THR A 29 -11.92 -1.05 2.61
C THR A 29 -13.41 -0.73 2.51
N TYR A 30 -14.07 -0.43 3.63
CA TYR A 30 -15.46 0.00 3.63
C TYR A 30 -15.65 1.32 2.86
N LEU A 31 -14.77 2.30 3.11
CA LEU A 31 -14.76 3.59 2.43
C LEU A 31 -14.62 3.40 0.91
N LEU A 32 -13.69 2.56 0.45
CA LEU A 32 -13.48 2.33 -0.99
C LEU A 32 -14.60 1.51 -1.64
N ASN A 33 -15.16 0.51 -0.95
CA ASN A 33 -16.08 -0.45 -1.58
C ASN A 33 -17.56 -0.09 -1.42
N ARG A 34 -17.93 0.66 -0.37
CA ARG A 34 -19.34 0.87 0.01
C ARG A 34 -19.78 2.33 0.01
N THR A 35 -18.88 3.29 -0.19
CA THR A 35 -19.23 4.71 -0.12
C THR A 35 -19.14 5.39 -1.49
N PRO A 36 -19.89 6.50 -1.72
CA PRO A 36 -19.76 7.28 -2.94
C PRO A 36 -18.33 7.79 -3.15
N PHE A 37 -17.58 8.08 -2.08
CA PHE A 37 -16.19 8.49 -2.18
C PHE A 37 -15.36 7.46 -2.98
N GLY A 38 -15.50 6.16 -2.69
CA GLY A 38 -14.83 5.10 -3.44
C GLY A 38 -15.16 5.10 -4.92
N ILE A 39 -16.44 5.26 -5.27
CA ILE A 39 -16.89 5.35 -6.68
C ILE A 39 -16.19 6.51 -7.41
N HIS A 40 -16.10 7.68 -6.76
CA HIS A 40 -15.41 8.84 -7.33
C HIS A 40 -13.91 8.58 -7.50
N VAL A 41 -13.27 7.91 -6.52
CA VAL A 41 -11.86 7.53 -6.58
C VAL A 41 -11.59 6.63 -7.78
N TYR A 42 -12.39 5.58 -7.98
CA TYR A 42 -12.23 4.67 -9.12
C TYR A 42 -12.54 5.34 -10.46
N ALA A 43 -13.56 6.21 -10.52
CA ALA A 43 -13.89 6.96 -11.74
C ALA A 43 -12.75 7.90 -12.16
N VAL A 44 -12.20 8.67 -11.20
CA VAL A 44 -11.06 9.56 -11.45
C VAL A 44 -9.80 8.78 -11.80
N GLY A 45 -9.58 7.63 -11.16
CA GLY A 45 -8.43 6.76 -11.45
C GLY A 45 -8.48 6.12 -12.83
N GLY A 46 -9.66 5.86 -13.39
CA GLY A 46 -9.79 5.28 -14.73
C GLY A 46 -9.72 6.31 -15.86
N ASN A 47 -10.48 7.41 -15.74
CA ASN A 47 -10.46 8.50 -16.70
C ASN A 47 -10.76 9.84 -16.01
N PRO A 48 -9.73 10.64 -15.66
CA PRO A 48 -9.92 11.90 -14.94
C PRO A 48 -10.68 12.94 -15.77
N GLU A 49 -10.55 12.91 -17.10
CA GLU A 49 -11.27 13.85 -17.98
C GLU A 49 -12.76 13.54 -18.02
N ALA A 50 -13.13 12.25 -18.11
CA ALA A 50 -14.52 11.82 -18.06
C ALA A 50 -15.14 12.11 -16.69
N ALA A 51 -14.41 11.85 -15.60
CA ALA A 51 -14.86 12.19 -14.25
C ALA A 51 -15.12 13.69 -14.09
N ARG A 52 -14.24 14.55 -14.64
CA ARG A 52 -14.44 16.00 -14.62
C ARG A 52 -15.69 16.43 -15.41
N ARG A 53 -15.95 15.79 -16.57
CA ARG A 53 -17.17 16.03 -17.36
C ARG A 53 -18.44 15.55 -16.65
N ALA A 54 -18.33 14.56 -15.76
CA ALA A 54 -19.42 14.08 -14.92
C ALA A 54 -19.64 14.94 -13.65
N GLY A 55 -18.99 16.11 -13.54
CA GLY A 55 -19.16 17.02 -12.41
C GLY A 55 -18.33 16.69 -11.17
N ILE A 56 -17.41 15.71 -11.25
CA ILE A 56 -16.53 15.35 -10.14
C ILE A 56 -15.38 16.36 -10.04
N ASN A 57 -15.20 16.96 -8.87
CA ASN A 57 -14.03 17.80 -8.60
C ASN A 57 -12.78 16.94 -8.38
N VAL A 58 -12.08 16.65 -9.49
CA VAL A 58 -10.84 15.85 -9.51
C VAL A 58 -9.75 16.45 -8.62
N GLY A 59 -9.64 17.78 -8.56
CA GLY A 59 -8.61 18.48 -7.79
C GLY A 59 -8.77 18.24 -6.29
N SER A 60 -9.96 18.54 -5.76
CA SER A 60 -10.27 18.33 -4.34
C SER A 60 -10.18 16.84 -3.96
N LEU A 61 -10.66 15.95 -4.81
CA LEU A 61 -10.57 14.51 -4.55
C LEU A 61 -9.12 14.03 -4.45
N ARG A 62 -8.25 14.49 -5.35
CA ARG A 62 -6.83 14.14 -5.34
C ARG A 62 -6.13 14.62 -4.07
N ILE A 63 -6.43 15.84 -3.61
CA ILE A 63 -5.91 16.38 -2.34
C ILE A 63 -6.34 15.51 -1.16
N ILE A 64 -7.62 15.13 -1.09
CA ILE A 64 -8.14 14.26 -0.02
C ILE A 64 -7.44 12.89 -0.02
N ILE A 65 -7.28 12.27 -1.19
CA ILE A 65 -6.60 10.97 -1.31
C ILE A 65 -5.14 11.07 -0.84
N PHE A 66 -4.42 12.14 -1.24
CA PHE A 66 -3.05 12.36 -0.77
C PHE A 66 -2.99 12.60 0.74
N MET A 67 -3.92 13.37 1.33
CA MET A 67 -3.97 13.56 2.78
C MET A 67 -4.21 12.25 3.54
N ILE A 68 -5.15 11.42 3.08
CA ILE A 68 -5.40 10.10 3.66
C ILE A 68 -4.13 9.24 3.55
N GLY A 69 -3.52 9.17 2.36
CA GLY A 69 -2.30 8.41 2.12
C GLY A 69 -1.13 8.86 3.00
N SER A 70 -0.92 10.17 3.15
CA SER A 70 0.10 10.72 4.06
C SER A 70 -0.17 10.41 5.52
N GLY A 71 -1.44 10.40 5.95
CA GLY A 71 -1.84 9.97 7.29
C GLY A 71 -1.51 8.50 7.54
N LEU A 72 -1.84 7.62 6.60
CA LEU A 72 -1.50 6.19 6.68
C LEU A 72 0.01 5.95 6.66
N ALA A 73 0.74 6.67 5.81
CA ALA A 73 2.20 6.60 5.75
C ALA A 73 2.85 7.09 7.06
N SER A 74 2.29 8.11 7.70
CA SER A 74 2.78 8.61 9.00
C SER A 74 2.59 7.58 10.11
N ILE A 75 1.42 6.93 10.16
CA ILE A 75 1.16 5.84 11.12
C ILE A 75 2.15 4.68 10.90
N SER A 76 2.32 4.25 9.65
CA SER A 76 3.28 3.19 9.29
C SER A 76 4.72 3.57 9.66
N GLY A 77 5.13 4.81 9.40
CA GLY A 77 6.47 5.30 9.72
C GLY A 77 6.72 5.36 11.24
N LEU A 78 5.74 5.81 12.01
CA LEU A 78 5.82 5.85 13.47
C LEU A 78 5.96 4.44 14.06
N MET A 79 5.24 3.46 13.51
CA MET A 79 5.38 2.06 13.92
C MET A 79 6.75 1.48 13.57
N ALA A 80 7.26 1.78 12.37
CA ALA A 80 8.60 1.34 11.96
C ALA A 80 9.68 1.94 12.88
N ALA A 81 9.58 3.24 13.17
CA ALA A 81 10.49 3.94 14.08
C ALA A 81 10.39 3.38 15.51
N SER A 82 9.18 3.10 16.00
CA SER A 82 8.98 2.49 17.33
C SER A 82 9.57 1.08 17.43
N ARG A 83 9.63 0.33 16.33
CA ARG A 83 10.20 -1.03 16.30
C ARG A 83 11.72 -1.02 16.25
N VAL A 84 12.31 -0.12 15.46
CA VAL A 84 13.76 -0.09 15.21
C VAL A 84 14.49 0.82 16.22
N GLY A 85 13.79 1.80 16.82
CA GLY A 85 14.34 2.75 17.79
C GLY A 85 15.20 3.86 17.16
N THR A 86 15.49 3.77 15.86
CA THR A 86 16.26 4.75 15.08
C THR A 86 15.62 4.94 13.70
N VAL A 87 15.91 6.08 13.07
CA VAL A 87 15.39 6.42 11.73
C VAL A 87 16.56 6.74 10.83
N ASP A 88 16.66 6.03 9.72
CA ASP A 88 17.64 6.27 8.66
C ASP A 88 16.95 6.87 7.42
N ALA A 89 17.55 7.88 6.81
CA ALA A 89 16.96 8.56 5.65
C ALA A 89 16.88 7.65 4.40
N ALA A 90 17.82 6.70 4.23
CA ALA A 90 17.82 5.77 3.12
C ALA A 90 16.69 4.73 3.21
N ALA A 91 16.17 4.48 4.41
CA ALA A 91 15.03 3.57 4.63
C ALA A 91 13.76 4.04 3.89
N GLY A 92 13.58 5.35 3.72
CA GLY A 92 12.42 5.91 3.02
C GLY A 92 12.31 5.42 1.57
N ARG A 93 13.44 5.25 0.87
CA ARG A 93 13.44 4.75 -0.51
C ARG A 93 12.94 3.31 -0.60
N THR A 94 13.39 2.46 0.32
CA THR A 94 12.98 1.05 0.36
C THR A 94 11.51 0.90 0.75
N VAL A 95 11.02 1.72 1.69
CA VAL A 95 9.61 1.72 2.11
C VAL A 95 8.68 2.10 0.96
N VAL A 96 9.02 3.17 0.21
CA VAL A 96 8.22 3.60 -0.94
C VAL A 96 8.23 2.53 -2.04
N LEU A 97 9.41 2.00 -2.39
CA LEU A 97 9.53 0.97 -3.42
C LEU A 97 8.75 -0.29 -3.06
N SER A 98 8.91 -0.77 -1.82
CA SER A 98 8.24 -1.99 -1.33
C SER A 98 6.72 -1.78 -1.20
N GLY A 99 6.28 -0.59 -0.81
CA GLY A 99 4.86 -0.25 -0.73
C GLY A 99 4.18 -0.22 -2.10
N VAL A 100 4.84 0.38 -3.11
CA VAL A 100 4.32 0.35 -4.49
C VAL A 100 4.40 -1.06 -5.07
N ALA A 101 5.49 -1.80 -4.85
CA ALA A 101 5.62 -3.20 -5.26
C ALA A 101 4.50 -4.07 -4.67
N ALA A 102 4.22 -3.93 -3.36
CA ALA A 102 3.15 -4.64 -2.68
C ALA A 102 1.78 -4.37 -3.32
N ALA A 103 1.45 -3.10 -3.59
CA ALA A 103 0.19 -2.74 -4.21
C ALA A 103 0.03 -3.36 -5.61
N VAL A 104 1.07 -3.26 -6.45
CA VAL A 104 1.02 -3.74 -7.85
C VAL A 104 1.05 -5.25 -7.94
N VAL A 105 1.87 -5.92 -7.13
CA VAL A 105 1.88 -7.40 -7.00
C VAL A 105 0.53 -7.89 -6.49
N GLY A 106 -0.10 -7.13 -5.60
CA GLY A 106 -1.48 -7.36 -5.16
C GLY A 106 -2.54 -7.12 -6.25
N GLY A 107 -2.18 -6.67 -7.45
CA GLY A 107 -3.14 -6.43 -8.53
C GLY A 107 -3.79 -5.04 -8.53
N VAL A 108 -3.24 -4.09 -7.77
CA VAL A 108 -3.61 -2.67 -7.92
C VAL A 108 -2.97 -2.12 -9.20
N SER A 109 -3.80 -1.54 -10.05
CA SER A 109 -3.38 -1.01 -11.35
C SER A 109 -2.53 0.25 -11.20
N LEU A 110 -1.35 0.29 -11.82
CA LEU A 110 -0.46 1.46 -11.80
C LEU A 110 -1.06 2.69 -12.49
N PHE A 111 -1.89 2.44 -13.51
CA PHE A 111 -2.55 3.50 -14.27
C PHE A 111 -3.93 3.86 -13.70
N GLY A 112 -4.29 3.30 -12.53
CA GLY A 112 -5.53 3.64 -11.82
C GLY A 112 -6.78 2.88 -12.28
N GLY A 113 -7.90 3.17 -11.61
CA GLY A 113 -9.24 2.69 -11.97
C GLY A 113 -9.57 1.24 -11.59
N ARG A 114 -8.62 0.47 -11.07
CA ARG A 114 -8.81 -0.94 -10.66
C ARG A 114 -7.91 -1.32 -9.49
N GLY A 115 -8.38 -2.27 -8.69
CA GLY A 115 -7.67 -2.84 -7.54
C GLY A 115 -8.49 -2.75 -6.25
N LYS A 116 -8.23 -3.65 -5.29
CA LYS A 116 -8.84 -3.62 -3.97
C LYS A 116 -7.75 -3.52 -2.91
N LEU A 117 -8.09 -2.88 -1.79
CA LEU A 117 -7.17 -2.73 -0.67
C LEU A 117 -6.79 -4.09 -0.06
N THR A 118 -7.71 -5.06 -0.07
CA THR A 118 -7.47 -6.44 0.38
C THR A 118 -6.35 -7.11 -0.43
N ASP A 119 -6.32 -6.88 -1.73
CA ASP A 119 -5.38 -7.56 -2.63
C ASP A 119 -3.98 -6.94 -2.45
N ALA A 120 -3.91 -5.63 -2.19
CA ALA A 120 -2.67 -4.95 -1.81
C ALA A 120 -2.07 -5.48 -0.49
N VAL A 121 -2.89 -5.90 0.48
CA VAL A 121 -2.40 -6.54 1.71
C VAL A 121 -1.77 -7.90 1.41
N VAL A 122 -2.38 -8.69 0.52
CA VAL A 122 -1.81 -9.97 0.07
C VAL A 122 -0.48 -9.74 -0.64
N GLY A 123 -0.40 -8.74 -1.53
CA GLY A 123 0.86 -8.36 -2.17
C GLY A 123 1.92 -7.87 -1.16
N GLY A 124 1.50 -7.14 -0.12
CA GLY A 124 2.36 -6.75 1.00
C GLY A 124 2.92 -7.94 1.76
N LEU A 125 2.13 -8.99 1.97
CA LEU A 125 2.60 -10.24 2.58
C LEU A 125 3.65 -10.92 1.69
N VAL A 126 3.46 -10.93 0.37
CA VAL A 126 4.46 -11.48 -0.57
C VAL A 126 5.77 -10.72 -0.48
N ILE A 127 5.73 -9.38 -0.52
CA ILE A 127 6.93 -8.55 -0.39
C ILE A 127 7.59 -8.76 0.98
N ALA A 128 6.82 -8.87 2.06
CA ALA A 128 7.37 -9.16 3.38
C ALA A 128 8.06 -10.52 3.44
N VAL A 129 7.51 -11.56 2.81
CA VAL A 129 8.15 -12.89 2.75
C VAL A 129 9.46 -12.81 1.96
N ILE A 130 9.49 -12.06 0.84
CA ILE A 130 10.72 -11.83 0.07
C ILE A 130 11.77 -11.11 0.92
N ASP A 131 11.38 -10.03 1.59
CA ASP A 131 12.28 -9.25 2.45
C ASP A 131 12.89 -10.10 3.57
N ASN A 132 12.06 -10.88 4.27
CA ASN A 132 12.51 -11.81 5.30
C ASN A 132 13.41 -12.91 4.72
N GLY A 133 13.06 -13.49 3.56
CA GLY A 133 13.85 -14.53 2.92
C GLY A 133 15.24 -14.04 2.48
N LEU A 134 15.32 -12.87 1.86
CA LEU A 134 16.60 -12.24 1.49
C LEU A 134 17.42 -11.85 2.72
N GLY A 135 16.76 -11.44 3.81
CA GLY A 135 17.39 -11.18 5.09
C GLY A 135 18.02 -12.44 5.72
N LEU A 136 17.34 -13.58 5.66
CA LEU A 136 17.88 -14.87 6.13
C LEU A 136 19.10 -15.33 5.32
N LEU A 137 19.14 -15.00 4.04
CA LEU A 137 20.29 -15.24 3.17
C LEU A 137 21.45 -14.25 3.42
N SER A 138 21.30 -13.32 4.38
CA SER A 138 22.29 -12.30 4.74
C SER A 138 22.75 -11.46 3.54
N LEU A 139 21.85 -11.22 2.59
CA LEU A 139 22.16 -10.49 1.37
C LEU A 139 22.24 -8.97 1.63
N PRO A 140 23.10 -8.24 0.91
CA PRO A 140 23.21 -6.79 1.04
C PRO A 140 21.89 -6.08 0.71
N ALA A 141 21.60 -4.98 1.41
CA ALA A 141 20.38 -4.18 1.21
C ALA A 141 20.20 -3.71 -0.25
N GLY A 142 21.30 -3.45 -0.97
CA GLY A 142 21.27 -3.10 -2.39
C GLY A 142 20.64 -4.19 -3.27
N LEU A 143 20.84 -5.46 -2.93
CA LEU A 143 20.29 -6.58 -3.68
C LEU A 143 18.79 -6.78 -3.39
N ASN A 144 18.35 -6.49 -2.16
CA ASN A 144 16.92 -6.46 -1.83
C ASN A 144 16.18 -5.40 -2.66
N LEU A 145 16.73 -4.18 -2.76
CA LEU A 145 16.20 -3.13 -3.63
C LEU A 145 16.13 -3.59 -5.10
N ALA A 146 17.16 -4.28 -5.60
CA ALA A 146 17.18 -4.80 -6.97
C ALA A 146 16.10 -5.87 -7.20
N VAL A 147 15.93 -6.82 -6.27
CA VAL A 147 14.92 -7.88 -6.36
C VAL A 147 13.50 -7.30 -6.28
N THR A 148 13.24 -6.46 -5.28
CA THR A 148 11.92 -5.82 -5.09
C THR A 148 11.56 -4.93 -6.29
N GLY A 149 12.54 -4.18 -6.82
CA GLY A 149 12.38 -3.41 -8.06
C GLY A 149 12.10 -4.30 -9.28
N GLY A 150 12.80 -5.43 -9.39
CA GLY A 150 12.57 -6.43 -10.45
C GLY A 150 11.17 -7.04 -10.40
N VAL A 151 10.68 -7.37 -9.20
CA VAL A 151 9.32 -7.86 -8.98
C VAL A 151 8.29 -6.81 -9.39
N LEU A 152 8.48 -5.55 -8.98
CA LEU A 152 7.62 -4.44 -9.40
C LEU A 152 7.61 -4.27 -10.93
N LEU A 153 8.77 -4.33 -11.59
CA LEU A 153 8.87 -4.22 -13.05
C LEU A 153 8.14 -5.37 -13.76
N MET A 154 8.28 -6.60 -13.27
CA MET A 154 7.54 -7.75 -13.82
C MET A 154 6.03 -7.59 -13.63
N ALA A 155 5.58 -7.17 -12.44
CA ALA A 155 4.16 -6.94 -12.18
C ALA A 155 3.60 -5.78 -13.03
N ALA A 156 4.36 -4.69 -13.18
CA ALA A 156 3.99 -3.53 -13.99
C ALA A 156 3.89 -3.85 -15.49
N THR A 157 4.82 -4.65 -16.02
CA THR A 157 4.76 -5.10 -17.41
C THR A 157 3.57 -6.03 -17.66
N ALA A 158 3.26 -6.93 -16.72
CA ALA A 158 2.06 -7.76 -16.78
C ALA A 158 0.76 -6.91 -16.74
N ASP A 159 0.70 -5.88 -15.89
CA ASP A 159 -0.43 -4.94 -15.80
C ASP A 159 -0.60 -4.14 -17.12
N ALA A 160 0.51 -3.68 -17.72
CA ALA A 160 0.49 -2.97 -19.00
C ALA A 160 0.02 -3.87 -20.17
N LEU A 161 0.49 -5.11 -20.24
CA LEU A 161 0.10 -6.08 -21.28
C LEU A 161 -1.37 -6.51 -21.16
N SER A 162 -1.84 -6.76 -19.93
CA SER A 162 -3.22 -7.16 -19.67
C SER A 162 -4.22 -6.10 -20.12
N ARG A 163 -3.86 -4.82 -19.99
CA ARG A 163 -4.66 -3.70 -20.51
C ARG A 163 -4.76 -3.70 -22.05
N LYS A 164 -3.65 -3.95 -22.74
CA LYS A 164 -3.59 -3.96 -24.21
C LYS A 164 -4.51 -5.02 -24.80
N HIS A 165 -4.57 -6.20 -24.18
CA HIS A 165 -5.48 -7.28 -24.62
C HIS A 165 -6.96 -6.97 -24.34
N GLY A 166 -7.30 -6.24 -23.27
CA GLY A 166 -8.68 -5.83 -23.01
C GLY A 166 -9.29 -4.93 -24.09
N ASN A 167 -8.47 -4.11 -24.76
CA ASN A 167 -8.93 -3.25 -25.87
C ASN A 167 -9.09 -3.99 -27.21
N LEU A 168 -8.46 -5.15 -27.37
CA LEU A 168 -8.50 -5.94 -28.62
C LEU A 168 -9.73 -6.85 -28.69
N ASN A 169 -10.28 -7.29 -27.55
CA ASN A 169 -11.45 -8.19 -27.48
C ASN A 169 -12.81 -7.46 -27.45
N SER A 170 -12.82 -6.13 -27.52
CA SER A 170 -14.02 -5.27 -27.51
C SER A 170 -14.32 -4.66 -28.89
N ARG A 171 -13.79 -5.26 -29.96
CA ARG A 171 -14.10 -4.96 -31.37
C ARG A 171 -14.71 -6.19 -32.02
#